data_AF-A0A0F3IR69-F1
#
_entry.id   AF-A0A0F3IR69-F1
#
_cell.length_a   1.000
_cell.length_b   1.000
_cell.length_c   1.000
_cell.angle_alpha   90.00
_cell.angle_beta   90.00
_cell.angle_gamma   90.00
#
_symmetry.space_group_name_H-M   'P 1'
#
loop_
_entity.id
_entity.type
_entity.pdbx_description
1 polymer ?
#
loop_
_entity_poly.entity_id
_entity_poly.type
_entity_poly.pdbx_seq_one_letter_code
_entity_poly.pdbx_strand_id
1 'polypeptide(L)'
;MQLTADISAQEAKLTGFNNDGSDDAKAKLISLKNKLAASKRKLETLDAKYKEIEENTTATIKQKSVFLRAKAASGELPFDASVIDNTDAVLISREGQIIKAGAIFEFKTLKYVDNKINDLALVTELNIQEKFFIVRARNLTYDIRIYLADLHNYQLQPVAMTKEDWEVAVMLAKNLSIKDIIELGVDTFTKYRKQIKLYYGYHYISSIDGDYSVVKNYNSNNPIDDNFVFPDANSEDIKRAIAKQYYVGKNTNEVIRDLIIPLYGSSGWEESLKQYANLTPQEEVLSQAALAFSKIAVEYDKSEIDLASTISYSDRIGLIERIESTINGDNRESIKQWVNEFLNDRKSKALEIIAEKRRKDEEEQVKSDPNYKEIPVAIADKLKSIGITAKYNAQSVYAGRSHRSAFTMLFLQDSNGKNGLLFKAKEDLKTYFGAQFGTDIGAGLMGAWWFITADKDINKVLSTITGENSVAELAEQKAKPEKLIVPEGKVKIGDTVAGFVVTSLGKSWEAKDYHISKVKADSGFEIEEGDSIQYARF
;
A
#
# COMPACT_ATOMS: atom_id res chain seq x y z
N MET A 1 25.83 61.68 40.07
CA MET A 1 25.11 60.92 41.12
C MET A 1 26.03 60.36 42.20
N GLN A 2 27.06 59.57 41.87
CA GLN A 2 27.98 59.00 42.88
C GLN A 2 28.70 60.07 43.75
N LEU A 3 29.27 61.12 43.13
CA LEU A 3 30.00 62.18 43.86
C LEU A 3 29.12 62.95 44.85
N THR A 4 27.86 63.20 44.49
CA THR A 4 26.88 63.88 45.36
C THR A 4 26.53 62.99 46.57
N ALA A 5 26.35 61.68 46.35
CA ALA A 5 26.12 60.72 47.43
C ALA A 5 27.32 60.60 48.37
N ASP A 6 28.54 60.61 47.82
CA ASP A 6 29.79 60.58 48.62
C ASP A 6 29.92 61.83 49.49
N ILE A 7 29.54 63.01 48.98
CA ILE A 7 29.50 64.27 49.75
C ILE A 7 28.48 64.15 50.90
N SER A 8 27.24 63.73 50.62
CA SER A 8 26.21 63.57 51.66
C SER A 8 26.60 62.53 52.72
N ALA A 9 27.25 61.43 52.33
CA ALA A 9 27.76 60.43 53.27
C ALA A 9 28.92 60.96 54.13
N GLN A 10 29.79 61.79 53.57
CA GLN A 10 30.87 62.47 54.30
C GLN A 10 30.32 63.53 55.25
N GLU A 11 29.27 64.26 54.88
CA GLU A 11 28.55 65.20 55.75
C GLU A 11 27.87 64.48 56.91
N ALA A 12 27.16 63.38 56.66
CA ALA A 12 26.53 62.58 57.71
C ALA A 12 27.56 62.01 58.71
N LYS A 13 28.71 61.52 58.22
CA LYS A 13 29.82 61.06 59.07
C LYS A 13 30.44 62.18 59.89
N LEU A 14 30.46 63.41 59.36
CA LEU A 14 30.96 64.58 60.08
C LEU A 14 29.99 64.99 61.20
N THR A 15 28.68 64.95 60.94
CA THR A 15 27.63 65.24 61.93
C THR A 15 27.56 64.22 63.06
N GLY A 16 27.82 62.94 62.76
CA GLY A 16 27.88 61.85 63.73
C GLY A 16 29.25 61.65 64.40
N PHE A 17 30.24 62.52 64.16
CA PHE A 17 31.59 62.36 64.69
C PHE A 17 31.64 62.71 66.18
N ASN A 18 32.00 61.74 67.04
CA ASN A 18 32.10 61.95 68.48
C ASN A 18 33.53 62.37 68.84
N ASN A 19 33.69 63.57 69.40
CA ASN A 19 34.99 64.18 69.69
C ASN A 19 35.39 63.90 71.14
N ASP A 20 36.11 62.80 71.37
CA ASP A 20 36.65 62.44 72.68
C ASP A 20 37.91 63.23 73.08
N GLY A 21 38.34 64.19 72.25
CA GLY A 21 39.49 65.05 72.51
C GLY A 21 40.85 64.41 72.26
N SER A 22 40.90 63.11 71.92
CA SER A 22 42.13 62.40 71.59
C SER A 22 42.75 62.95 70.29
N ASP A 23 44.09 62.87 70.19
CA ASP A 23 44.79 63.36 69.00
C ASP A 23 44.46 62.53 67.74
N ASP A 24 44.10 61.25 67.90
CA ASP A 24 43.61 60.40 66.81
C ASP A 24 42.22 60.84 66.31
N ALA A 25 41.31 61.20 67.22
CA ALA A 25 40.00 61.74 66.84
C ALA A 25 40.14 63.08 66.12
N LYS A 26 41.04 63.96 66.57
CA LYS A 26 41.35 65.23 65.87
C LYS A 26 41.91 64.97 64.47
N ALA A 27 42.83 64.02 64.31
CA ALA A 27 43.42 63.67 63.01
C ALA A 27 42.35 63.11 62.05
N LYS A 28 41.46 62.25 62.53
CA LYS A 28 40.33 61.70 61.74
C LYS A 28 39.33 62.79 61.34
N LEU A 29 39.01 63.72 62.23
CA LEU A 29 38.15 64.86 61.94
C LEU A 29 38.74 65.77 60.86
N ILE A 30 40.03 66.09 60.95
CA ILE A 30 40.75 66.88 59.95
C ILE A 30 40.75 66.14 58.60
N SER A 31 41.02 64.84 58.60
CA SER A 31 40.99 64.00 57.39
C SER A 31 39.60 63.99 56.73
N LEU A 32 38.53 63.83 57.51
CA LEU A 32 37.14 63.86 57.00
C LEU A 32 36.77 65.24 56.43
N LYS A 33 37.12 66.33 57.11
CA LYS A 33 36.91 67.69 56.61
C LYS A 33 37.66 67.96 55.32
N ASN A 34 38.92 67.51 55.23
CA ASN A 34 39.73 67.64 54.02
C ASN A 34 39.15 66.83 52.85
N LYS A 35 38.67 65.60 53.10
CA LYS A 35 38.00 64.78 52.08
C LYS A 35 36.70 65.43 51.60
N LEU A 36 35.87 65.93 52.51
CA LEU A 36 34.64 66.64 52.17
C LEU A 36 34.93 67.89 51.33
N ALA A 37 35.89 68.71 51.75
CA ALA A 37 36.30 69.90 51.02
C ALA A 37 36.84 69.56 49.62
N ALA A 38 37.63 68.47 49.49
CA ALA A 38 38.12 68.00 48.20
C ALA A 38 36.97 67.51 47.28
N SER A 39 36.00 66.76 47.82
CA SER A 39 34.83 66.30 47.08
C SER A 39 33.94 67.46 46.62
N LYS A 40 33.70 68.46 47.48
CA LYS A 40 32.95 69.68 47.13
C LYS A 40 33.65 70.49 46.05
N ARG A 41 34.97 70.74 46.18
CA ARG A 41 35.76 71.39 45.13
C ARG A 41 35.73 70.62 43.81
N LYS A 42 35.74 69.28 43.85
CA LYS A 42 35.64 68.46 42.63
C LYS A 42 34.27 68.60 41.96
N LEU A 43 33.19 68.72 42.74
CA LEU A 43 31.84 68.96 42.22
C LEU A 43 31.73 70.38 41.61
N GLU A 44 32.22 71.39 42.33
CA GLU A 44 32.22 72.80 41.89
C GLU A 44 33.03 73.03 40.60
N THR A 45 34.08 72.23 40.37
CA THR A 45 34.93 72.31 39.17
C THR A 45 34.48 71.39 38.04
N LEU A 46 33.49 70.53 38.25
CA LEU A 46 33.06 69.53 37.28
C LEU A 46 32.45 70.20 36.04
N ASP A 47 31.53 71.15 36.25
CA ASP A 47 30.85 71.86 35.17
C ASP A 47 31.84 72.68 34.34
N ALA A 48 32.80 73.34 34.99
CA ALA A 48 33.87 74.06 34.30
C ALA A 48 34.74 73.12 33.45
N LYS A 49 35.09 71.93 33.97
CA LYS A 49 35.84 70.92 33.21
C LYS A 49 35.04 70.37 32.03
N TYR A 50 33.76 70.09 32.21
CA TYR A 50 32.91 69.63 31.11
C TYR A 50 32.78 70.69 30.03
N LYS A 51 32.58 71.95 30.42
CA LYS A 51 32.54 73.07 29.50
C LYS A 51 33.86 73.24 28.75
N GLU A 52 35.00 73.14 29.44
CA GLU A 52 36.32 73.18 28.80
C GLU A 52 36.52 72.04 27.80
N ILE A 53 36.09 70.82 28.15
CA ILE A 53 36.14 69.66 27.24
C ILE A 53 35.23 69.89 26.02
N GLU A 54 34.02 70.39 26.23
CA GLU A 54 33.06 70.70 25.17
C GLU A 54 33.59 71.78 24.22
N GLU A 55 34.13 72.87 24.78
CA GLU A 55 34.75 73.96 24.01
C GLU A 55 35.96 73.47 23.21
N ASN A 56 36.86 72.70 23.83
CA ASN A 56 38.03 72.12 23.17
C ASN A 56 37.63 71.13 22.06
N THR A 57 36.61 70.31 22.30
CA THR A 57 36.10 69.35 21.31
C THR A 57 35.46 70.09 20.14
N THR A 58 34.63 71.09 20.42
CA THR A 58 33.98 71.92 19.40
C THR A 58 35.00 72.69 18.56
N ALA A 59 36.02 73.28 19.19
CA ALA A 59 37.10 73.96 18.51
C ALA A 59 37.89 73.01 17.61
N THR A 60 38.19 71.80 18.10
CA THR A 60 38.88 70.76 17.34
C THR A 60 38.06 70.32 16.13
N ILE A 61 36.76 70.04 16.30
CA ILE A 61 35.85 69.69 15.21
C ILE A 61 35.85 70.80 14.16
N LYS A 62 35.66 72.06 14.56
CA LYS A 62 35.67 73.21 13.65
C LYS A 62 36.98 73.31 12.86
N GLN A 63 38.12 73.18 13.54
CA GLN A 63 39.44 73.22 12.89
C GLN A 63 39.59 72.10 11.86
N LYS A 64 39.19 70.87 12.21
CA LYS A 64 39.27 69.71 11.32
C LYS A 64 38.30 69.84 10.13
N SER A 65 37.07 70.29 10.34
CA SER A 65 36.11 70.53 9.26
C SER A 65 36.59 71.60 8.28
N VAL A 66 37.17 72.70 8.77
CA VAL A 66 37.75 73.75 7.90
C VAL A 66 38.91 73.18 7.07
N PHE A 67 39.80 72.40 7.69
CA PHE A 67 40.89 71.75 6.99
C PHE A 67 40.38 70.79 5.89
N LEU A 68 39.40 69.95 6.20
CA LEU A 68 38.82 69.03 5.22
C LEU A 68 38.13 69.75 4.06
N ARG A 69 37.39 70.84 4.34
CA ARG A 69 36.76 71.65 3.28
C ARG A 69 37.77 72.38 2.40
N ALA A 70 38.89 72.84 2.95
CA ALA A 70 39.98 73.40 2.16
C ALA A 70 40.59 72.36 1.22
N LYS A 71 40.79 71.13 1.71
CA LYS A 71 41.24 69.99 0.90
C LYS A 71 40.21 69.55 -0.14
N ALA A 72 38.92 69.65 0.17
CA ALA A 72 37.85 69.41 -0.80
C ALA A 72 37.92 70.40 -1.96
N ALA A 73 38.07 71.70 -1.65
CA ALA A 73 38.15 72.76 -2.65
C ALA A 73 39.37 72.63 -3.57
N SER A 74 40.47 72.06 -3.08
CA SER A 74 41.66 71.76 -3.89
C SER A 74 41.62 70.40 -4.60
N GLY A 75 40.54 69.62 -4.46
CA GLY A 75 40.41 68.30 -5.09
C GLY A 75 41.35 67.25 -4.51
N GLU A 76 41.87 67.47 -3.30
CA GLU A 76 42.86 66.60 -2.65
C GLU A 76 42.25 65.53 -1.73
N LEU A 77 40.93 65.52 -1.56
CA LEU A 77 40.27 64.49 -0.75
C LEU A 77 40.18 63.16 -1.53
N PRO A 78 40.52 62.03 -0.89
CA PRO A 78 40.35 60.70 -1.50
C PRO A 78 38.89 60.20 -1.42
N PHE A 79 37.95 61.02 -0.94
CA PHE A 79 36.54 60.68 -0.76
C PHE A 79 35.65 61.89 -1.10
N ASP A 80 34.37 61.63 -1.32
CA ASP A 80 33.37 62.68 -1.60
C ASP A 80 33.21 63.64 -0.41
N ALA A 81 33.41 64.94 -0.65
CA ALA A 81 33.33 65.98 0.36
C ALA A 81 31.94 66.12 1.01
N SER A 82 30.87 65.60 0.39
CA SER A 82 29.51 65.62 0.93
C SER A 82 29.39 64.96 2.32
N VAL A 83 30.32 64.08 2.68
CA VAL A 83 30.32 63.35 3.96
C VAL A 83 30.86 64.16 5.15
N ILE A 84 31.53 65.29 4.91
CA ILE A 84 32.14 66.12 5.97
C ILE A 84 31.10 66.60 6.97
N ASP A 85 29.86 66.77 6.53
CA ASP A 85 28.74 67.28 7.33
C ASP A 85 27.84 66.15 7.89
N ASN A 86 28.15 64.87 7.61
CA ASN A 86 27.35 63.70 8.02
C ASN A 86 28.22 62.59 8.63
N THR A 87 29.09 62.98 9.57
CA THR A 87 30.15 62.12 10.12
C THR A 87 29.65 61.01 11.05
N ASP A 88 28.40 61.09 11.50
CA ASP A 88 27.73 60.11 12.36
C ASP A 88 27.05 58.98 11.59
N ALA A 89 26.93 59.09 10.25
CA ALA A 89 26.28 58.09 9.39
C ALA A 89 27.25 57.32 8.49
N VAL A 90 28.56 57.59 8.56
CA VAL A 90 29.55 57.02 7.63
C VAL A 90 30.88 56.71 8.31
N LEU A 91 31.53 55.64 7.85
CA LEU A 91 32.94 55.36 8.12
C LEU A 91 33.74 55.59 6.83
N ILE A 92 34.95 56.13 6.96
CA ILE A 92 35.83 56.40 5.82
C ILE A 92 37.14 55.64 6.01
N SER A 93 37.51 54.80 5.06
CA SER A 93 38.78 54.07 5.10
C SER A 93 39.98 55.00 4.89
N ARG A 94 41.20 54.50 5.13
CA ARG A 94 42.42 55.27 4.86
C ARG A 94 42.58 55.61 3.37
N GLU A 95 42.06 54.74 2.52
CA GLU A 95 42.06 54.84 1.07
C GLU A 95 40.89 55.70 0.55
N GLY A 96 40.04 56.22 1.43
CA GLY A 96 38.90 57.07 1.07
C GLY A 96 37.62 56.32 0.70
N GLN A 97 37.53 55.00 0.94
CA GLN A 97 36.27 54.28 0.74
C GLN A 97 35.24 54.71 1.79
N ILE A 98 34.06 55.13 1.32
CA ILE A 98 32.92 55.49 2.16
C ILE A 98 32.09 54.25 2.43
N ILE A 99 31.90 53.94 3.71
CA ILE A 99 31.10 52.82 4.21
C ILE A 99 29.89 53.41 4.92
N LYS A 100 28.70 53.07 4.46
CA LYS A 100 27.43 53.51 5.02
C LYS A 100 26.45 52.34 5.14
N ALA A 101 25.51 52.42 6.08
CA ALA A 101 24.42 51.44 6.15
C ALA A 101 23.65 51.41 4.82
N GLY A 102 23.31 50.23 4.34
CA GLY A 102 22.68 50.02 3.04
C GLY A 102 23.66 49.90 1.86
N ALA A 103 24.95 50.18 2.04
CA ALA A 103 25.94 49.98 0.98
C ALA A 103 26.19 48.48 0.74
N ILE A 104 26.38 48.11 -0.53
CA ILE A 104 26.65 46.73 -0.94
C ILE A 104 28.05 46.68 -1.56
N PHE A 105 28.82 45.69 -1.14
CA PHE A 105 30.17 45.46 -1.63
C PHE A 105 30.34 44.02 -2.09
N GLU A 106 31.09 43.82 -3.17
CA GLU A 106 31.67 42.52 -3.50
C GLU A 106 32.96 42.33 -2.69
N PHE A 107 32.99 41.29 -1.87
CA PHE A 107 34.17 40.88 -1.12
C PHE A 107 34.87 39.75 -1.87
N LYS A 108 36.09 39.98 -2.36
CA LYS A 108 36.90 38.91 -2.99
C LYS A 108 37.63 38.00 -1.99
N THR A 109 37.58 38.33 -0.71
CA THR A 109 38.08 37.50 0.38
C THR A 109 37.46 38.00 1.67
N LEU A 110 36.24 37.57 1.97
CA LEU A 110 35.68 37.75 3.30
C LEU A 110 36.21 36.62 4.18
N LYS A 111 37.08 36.96 5.14
CA LYS A 111 37.57 35.99 6.13
C LYS A 111 36.46 35.69 7.13
N TYR A 112 36.04 34.43 7.20
CA TYR A 112 35.17 33.91 8.23
C TYR A 112 35.76 32.59 8.74
N VAL A 113 36.20 32.56 10.00
CA VAL A 113 36.88 31.39 10.57
C VAL A 113 38.05 30.96 9.64
N ASP A 114 38.23 29.68 9.34
CA ASP A 114 39.31 29.16 8.47
C ASP A 114 38.98 29.23 6.97
N ASN A 115 37.78 29.72 6.59
CA ASN A 115 37.33 29.76 5.20
C ASN A 115 37.31 31.19 4.63
N LYS A 116 37.58 31.29 3.33
CA LYS A 116 37.46 32.52 2.53
C LYS A 116 36.25 32.40 1.63
N ILE A 117 35.34 33.37 1.70
CA ILE A 117 34.20 33.44 0.79
C ILE A 117 34.32 34.65 -0.13
N ASN A 118 33.89 34.45 -1.37
CA ASN A 118 33.76 35.50 -2.38
C ASN A 118 32.27 35.74 -2.60
N ASP A 119 31.74 36.86 -2.13
CA ASP A 119 30.30 37.11 -2.21
C ASP A 119 29.97 38.60 -2.12
N LEU A 120 28.73 38.93 -2.47
CA LEU A 120 28.14 40.23 -2.18
C LEU A 120 27.75 40.30 -0.70
N ALA A 121 27.98 41.43 -0.06
CA ALA A 121 27.56 41.68 1.31
C ALA A 121 26.98 43.09 1.49
N LEU A 122 25.87 43.16 2.22
CA LEU A 122 25.18 44.39 2.60
C LEU A 122 25.71 44.88 3.94
N VAL A 123 26.07 46.15 4.04
CA VAL A 123 26.34 46.82 5.32
C VAL A 123 25.02 47.05 6.05
N THR A 124 24.80 46.33 7.14
CA THR A 124 23.56 46.40 7.92
C THR A 124 23.64 47.45 9.02
N GLU A 125 24.83 47.67 9.60
CA GLU A 125 25.02 48.56 10.75
C GLU A 125 26.42 49.20 10.75
N LEU A 126 26.53 50.36 11.39
CA LEU A 126 27.78 51.06 11.66
C LEU A 126 27.90 51.34 13.16
N ASN A 127 29.12 51.22 13.68
CA ASN A 127 29.48 51.76 14.99
C ASN A 127 30.63 52.76 14.81
N ILE A 128 30.29 54.05 14.88
CA ILE A 128 31.23 55.15 14.66
C ILE A 128 32.24 55.29 15.80
N GLN A 129 31.80 55.05 17.04
CA GLN A 129 32.65 55.18 18.24
C GLN A 129 33.75 54.12 18.26
N GLU A 130 33.39 52.86 18.01
CA GLU A 130 34.33 51.73 18.00
C GLU A 130 34.96 51.48 16.61
N LYS A 131 34.55 52.26 15.59
CA LYS A 131 35.08 52.21 14.22
C LYS A 131 34.98 50.83 13.58
N PHE A 132 33.81 50.22 13.66
CA PHE A 132 33.50 48.98 12.93
C PHE A 132 32.16 49.07 12.23
N PHE A 133 31.93 48.17 11.28
CA PHE A 133 30.65 47.99 10.63
C PHE A 133 30.28 46.51 10.58
N ILE A 134 29.00 46.25 10.37
CA ILE A 134 28.44 44.91 10.28
C ILE A 134 27.99 44.67 8.85
N VAL A 135 28.36 43.52 8.31
CA VAL A 135 27.92 43.07 6.99
C VAL A 135 27.17 41.75 7.04
N ARG A 136 26.15 41.61 6.20
CA ARG A 136 25.48 40.34 5.93
C ARG A 136 25.85 39.90 4.52
N ALA A 137 26.62 38.81 4.41
CA ALA A 137 26.88 38.21 3.10
C ALA A 137 25.62 37.51 2.59
N ARG A 138 25.42 37.55 1.28
CA ARG A 138 24.22 37.05 0.61
C ARG A 138 23.94 35.57 0.91
N ASN A 139 24.98 34.74 0.95
CA ASN A 139 24.88 33.30 1.23
C ASN A 139 24.93 32.94 2.73
N LEU A 140 24.93 33.92 3.64
CA LEU A 140 25.03 33.69 5.09
C LEU A 140 23.77 34.10 5.84
N THR A 141 23.49 33.42 6.94
CA THR A 141 22.35 33.71 7.82
C THR A 141 22.72 34.55 9.05
N TYR A 142 24.00 34.85 9.23
CA TYR A 142 24.53 35.63 10.34
C TYR A 142 25.35 36.81 9.82
N ASP A 143 25.64 37.72 10.76
CA ASP A 143 26.31 38.98 10.49
C ASP A 143 27.80 38.90 10.86
N ILE A 144 28.63 39.58 10.07
CA ILE A 144 30.08 39.63 10.24
C ILE A 144 30.48 41.05 10.63
N ARG A 145 31.22 41.17 11.73
CA ARG A 145 31.79 42.43 12.19
C ARG A 145 33.15 42.66 11.53
N ILE A 146 33.36 43.85 10.98
CA ILE A 146 34.63 44.27 10.38
C ILE A 146 35.07 45.59 11.00
N TYR A 147 36.23 45.58 11.66
CA TYR A 147 36.86 46.81 12.15
C TYR A 147 37.49 47.57 10.99
N LEU A 148 37.36 48.90 11.00
CA LEU A 148 37.93 49.78 9.98
C LEU A 148 39.46 49.64 9.90
N ALA A 149 40.11 49.34 11.03
CA ALA A 149 41.54 49.07 11.09
C ALA A 149 41.95 47.83 10.28
N ASP A 150 41.07 46.84 10.17
CA ASP A 150 41.32 45.58 9.49
C ASP A 150 40.88 45.59 8.02
N LEU A 151 40.32 46.70 7.53
CA LEU A 151 39.76 46.79 6.19
C LEU A 151 40.77 46.43 5.09
N HIS A 152 42.06 46.74 5.31
CA HIS A 152 43.16 46.39 4.40
C HIS A 152 43.31 44.87 4.16
N ASN A 153 42.76 44.02 5.04
CA ASN A 153 42.73 42.57 4.87
C ASN A 153 41.65 42.10 3.88
N TYR A 154 40.77 42.99 3.45
CA TYR A 154 39.63 42.70 2.59
C TYR A 154 39.77 43.47 1.28
N GLN A 155 39.38 42.83 0.18
CA GLN A 155 39.26 43.48 -1.12
C GLN A 155 37.78 43.78 -1.36
N LEU A 156 37.38 45.03 -1.12
CA LEU A 156 36.01 45.51 -1.31
C LEU A 156 35.88 46.25 -2.64
N GLN A 157 34.88 45.88 -3.42
CA GLN A 157 34.44 46.62 -4.60
C GLN A 157 33.01 47.12 -4.37
N PRO A 158 32.72 48.43 -4.43
CA PRO A 158 31.37 48.94 -4.27
C PRO A 158 30.49 48.48 -5.44
N VAL A 159 29.27 48.05 -5.14
CA VAL A 159 28.29 47.59 -6.14
C VAL A 159 27.06 48.50 -6.07
N ALA A 160 26.71 49.08 -7.21
CA ALA A 160 25.47 49.83 -7.34
C ALA A 160 24.31 48.83 -7.50
N MET A 161 23.52 48.67 -6.44
CA MET A 161 22.40 47.74 -6.38
C MET A 161 21.31 48.35 -5.49
N THR A 162 20.04 48.23 -5.90
CA THR A 162 18.92 48.69 -5.06
C THR A 162 18.67 47.71 -3.91
N LYS A 163 17.85 48.11 -2.94
CA LYS A 163 17.46 47.20 -1.86
C LYS A 163 16.67 46.00 -2.40
N GLU A 164 15.81 46.24 -3.39
CA GLU A 164 15.01 45.20 -4.06
C GLU A 164 15.91 44.21 -4.81
N ASP A 165 16.90 44.70 -5.57
CA ASP A 165 17.85 43.84 -6.27
C ASP A 165 18.70 43.00 -5.29
N TRP A 166 19.03 43.55 -4.12
CA TRP A 166 19.71 42.82 -3.05
C TRP A 166 18.84 41.69 -2.48
N GLU A 167 17.57 41.97 -2.19
CA GLU A 167 16.63 40.97 -1.68
C GLU A 167 16.46 39.82 -2.68
N VAL A 168 16.33 40.13 -3.98
CA VAL A 168 16.29 39.10 -5.04
C VAL A 168 17.60 38.32 -5.11
N ALA A 169 18.76 38.99 -5.04
CA ALA A 169 20.05 38.32 -5.03
C ALA A 169 20.17 37.33 -3.86
N VAL A 170 19.74 37.72 -2.65
CA VAL A 170 19.72 36.87 -1.45
C VAL A 170 18.84 35.63 -1.63
N MET A 171 17.69 35.77 -2.29
CA MET A 171 16.83 34.63 -2.60
C MET A 171 17.50 33.69 -3.63
N LEU A 172 17.98 34.22 -4.75
CA LEU A 172 18.62 33.45 -5.83
C LEU A 172 19.94 32.77 -5.44
N ALA A 173 20.56 33.22 -4.35
CA ALA A 173 21.71 32.56 -3.75
C ALA A 173 21.39 31.15 -3.21
N LYS A 174 20.13 30.91 -2.85
CA LYS A 174 19.64 29.68 -2.23
C LYS A 174 18.95 28.78 -3.24
N ASN A 175 18.74 27.53 -2.83
CA ASN A 175 17.81 26.65 -3.52
C ASN A 175 16.39 27.01 -3.09
N LEU A 176 15.50 27.12 -4.06
CA LEU A 176 14.13 27.58 -3.87
C LEU A 176 13.15 26.40 -3.88
N SER A 177 12.09 26.52 -3.11
CA SER A 177 10.87 25.72 -3.22
C SER A 177 9.91 26.35 -4.23
N ILE A 178 8.93 25.59 -4.72
CA ILE A 178 7.87 26.14 -5.58
C ILE A 178 7.10 27.27 -4.90
N LYS A 179 6.93 27.20 -3.57
CA LYS A 179 6.33 28.29 -2.81
C LYS A 179 7.16 29.58 -2.92
N ASP A 180 8.48 29.49 -2.78
CA ASP A 180 9.37 30.65 -2.93
C ASP A 180 9.30 31.21 -4.36
N ILE A 181 9.17 30.35 -5.38
CA ILE A 181 8.98 30.79 -6.77
C ILE A 181 7.68 31.57 -6.96
N ILE A 182 6.58 31.10 -6.37
CA ILE A 182 5.29 31.81 -6.44
C ILE A 182 5.39 33.17 -5.73
N GLU A 183 6.05 33.22 -4.56
CA GLU A 183 6.26 34.46 -3.80
C GLU A 183 7.16 35.48 -4.52
N LEU A 184 8.11 35.03 -5.37
CA LEU A 184 8.91 35.91 -6.23
C LEU A 184 8.07 36.68 -7.25
N GLY A 185 6.95 36.10 -7.68
CA GLY A 185 6.10 36.64 -8.75
C GLY A 185 6.65 36.41 -10.16
N VAL A 186 5.74 36.47 -11.14
CA VAL A 186 6.01 36.12 -12.54
C VAL A 186 7.07 37.00 -13.21
N ASP A 187 7.09 38.30 -12.91
CA ASP A 187 8.04 39.25 -13.52
C ASP A 187 9.48 38.96 -13.06
N THR A 188 9.67 38.77 -11.75
CA THR A 188 10.98 38.43 -11.16
C THR A 188 11.44 37.06 -11.64
N PHE A 189 10.54 36.07 -11.65
CA PHE A 189 10.82 34.75 -12.20
C PHE A 189 11.31 34.84 -13.65
N THR A 190 10.59 35.58 -14.50
CA THR A 190 10.92 35.71 -15.92
C THR A 190 12.28 36.38 -16.11
N LYS A 191 12.57 37.43 -15.35
CA LYS A 191 13.85 38.16 -15.41
C LYS A 191 15.04 37.28 -14.97
N TYR A 192 14.86 36.45 -13.95
CA TYR A 192 15.96 35.72 -13.30
C TYR A 192 15.92 34.20 -13.49
N ARG A 193 15.04 33.70 -14.36
CA ARG A 193 14.80 32.27 -14.62
C ARG A 193 16.07 31.43 -14.71
N LYS A 194 17.06 31.90 -15.48
CA LYS A 194 18.34 31.21 -15.73
C LYS A 194 19.28 31.13 -14.51
N GLN A 195 18.91 31.76 -13.41
CA GLN A 195 19.67 31.75 -12.15
C GLN A 195 18.97 30.93 -11.06
N ILE A 196 17.71 30.55 -11.28
CA ILE A 196 16.88 29.87 -10.29
C ILE A 196 17.32 28.42 -10.14
N LYS A 197 17.60 28.03 -8.90
CA LYS A 197 17.92 26.66 -8.50
C LYS A 197 16.80 26.15 -7.61
N LEU A 198 16.41 24.89 -7.78
CA LEU A 198 15.43 24.24 -6.90
C LEU A 198 16.13 23.25 -5.96
N TYR A 199 15.46 22.92 -4.85
CA TYR A 199 15.92 21.83 -3.98
C TYR A 199 16.01 20.50 -4.74
N TYR A 200 16.95 19.64 -4.31
CA TYR A 200 17.07 18.29 -4.86
C TYR A 200 15.79 17.49 -4.56
N GLY A 201 15.28 16.78 -5.56
CA GLY A 201 14.07 15.96 -5.46
C GLY A 201 12.75 16.73 -5.59
N TYR A 202 12.79 18.06 -5.68
CA TYR A 202 11.59 18.87 -5.92
C TYR A 202 11.18 18.79 -7.39
N HIS A 203 9.89 18.95 -7.65
CA HIS A 203 9.29 18.95 -8.96
C HIS A 203 9.09 20.38 -9.45
N TYR A 204 9.07 20.55 -10.76
CA TYR A 204 8.77 21.79 -11.43
C TYR A 204 7.96 21.53 -12.68
N ILE A 205 7.34 22.60 -13.19
CA ILE A 205 6.57 22.55 -14.42
C ILE A 205 7.51 22.90 -15.58
N SER A 206 7.59 22.01 -16.56
CA SER A 206 8.33 22.21 -17.80
C SER A 206 7.35 22.40 -18.94
N SER A 207 7.64 23.32 -19.87
CA SER A 207 6.88 23.47 -21.11
C SER A 207 7.78 23.27 -22.32
N ILE A 208 7.38 22.38 -23.22
CA ILE A 208 8.04 22.12 -24.50
C ILE A 208 6.96 22.21 -25.58
N ASP A 209 7.14 23.11 -26.56
CA ASP A 209 6.19 23.33 -27.66
C ASP A 209 4.74 23.62 -27.23
N GLY A 210 4.55 24.17 -26.03
CA GLY A 210 3.24 24.47 -25.45
C GLY A 210 2.64 23.36 -24.59
N ASP A 211 3.24 22.17 -24.58
CA ASP A 211 2.81 21.07 -23.72
C ASP A 211 3.48 21.15 -22.34
N TYR A 212 2.66 21.09 -21.29
CA TYR A 212 3.12 21.15 -19.91
C TYR A 212 3.35 19.76 -19.33
N SER A 213 4.47 19.58 -18.63
CA SER A 213 4.82 18.34 -17.94
C SER A 213 5.41 18.61 -16.56
N VAL A 214 5.29 17.63 -15.67
CA VAL A 214 5.90 17.68 -14.33
C VAL A 214 7.23 16.97 -14.39
N VAL A 215 8.30 17.67 -14.03
CA VAL A 215 9.68 17.15 -14.07
C VAL A 215 10.29 17.20 -12.69
N LYS A 216 11.03 16.16 -12.32
CA LYS A 216 11.74 16.07 -11.04
C LYS A 216 13.15 16.62 -11.17
N ASN A 217 13.54 17.51 -10.26
CA ASN A 217 14.88 18.06 -10.20
C ASN A 217 15.83 17.08 -9.51
N TYR A 218 16.86 16.64 -10.22
CA TYR A 218 17.94 15.80 -9.69
C TYR A 218 19.25 16.57 -9.47
N ASN A 219 19.26 17.89 -9.64
CA ASN A 219 20.46 18.69 -9.45
C ASN A 219 20.16 20.02 -8.74
N SER A 220 20.61 20.15 -7.50
CA SER A 220 20.43 21.35 -6.69
C SER A 220 21.60 22.34 -6.78
N ASN A 221 22.62 22.05 -7.59
CA ASN A 221 23.81 22.90 -7.72
C ASN A 221 23.72 23.84 -8.93
N ASN A 222 22.97 23.45 -9.94
CA ASN A 222 22.82 24.19 -11.19
C ASN A 222 21.42 24.81 -11.31
N PRO A 223 21.28 25.91 -12.05
CA PRO A 223 19.97 26.43 -12.43
C PRO A 223 19.16 25.39 -13.21
N ILE A 224 17.83 25.49 -13.11
CA ILE A 224 16.92 24.66 -13.90
C ILE A 224 17.01 25.07 -15.38
N ASP A 225 16.65 24.16 -16.28
CA ASP A 225 16.69 24.37 -17.72
C ASP A 225 15.75 25.47 -18.23
N ASP A 226 15.95 25.83 -19.49
CA ASP A 226 15.19 26.84 -20.23
C ASP A 226 13.74 26.40 -20.55
N ASN A 227 13.26 25.26 -20.06
CA ASN A 227 11.86 24.82 -20.16
C ASN A 227 11.07 25.02 -18.87
N PHE A 228 11.72 25.37 -17.75
CA PHE A 228 11.03 25.65 -16.48
C PHE A 228 10.07 26.84 -16.59
N VAL A 229 8.77 26.63 -16.46
CA VAL A 229 7.77 27.70 -16.52
C VAL A 229 7.33 28.14 -15.13
N PHE A 230 6.83 29.38 -15.04
CA PHE A 230 6.28 29.89 -13.79
C PHE A 230 5.10 29.01 -13.36
N PRO A 231 5.09 28.52 -12.10
CA PRO A 231 4.00 27.68 -11.59
C PRO A 231 2.77 28.55 -11.29
N ASP A 232 2.05 28.96 -12.32
CA ASP A 232 0.86 29.79 -12.19
C ASP A 232 -0.33 28.99 -11.65
N ALA A 233 -0.75 29.32 -10.43
CA ALA A 233 -1.92 28.71 -9.79
C ALA A 233 -3.25 29.02 -10.50
N ASN A 234 -3.28 29.94 -11.47
CA ASN A 234 -4.45 30.23 -12.28
C ASN A 234 -4.47 29.51 -13.64
N SER A 235 -3.37 28.87 -14.05
CA SER A 235 -3.28 28.16 -15.33
C SER A 235 -4.00 26.81 -15.26
N GLU A 236 -5.05 26.64 -16.07
CA GLU A 236 -5.73 25.35 -16.20
C GLU A 236 -4.82 24.26 -16.78
N ASP A 237 -3.97 24.60 -17.75
CA ASP A 237 -3.09 23.62 -18.41
C ASP A 237 -2.04 23.06 -17.43
N ILE A 238 -1.46 23.93 -16.61
CA ILE A 238 -0.56 23.52 -15.52
C ILE A 238 -1.30 22.61 -14.54
N LYS A 239 -2.53 22.97 -14.18
CA LYS A 239 -3.34 22.15 -13.27
C LYS A 239 -3.67 20.78 -13.85
N ARG A 240 -3.96 20.69 -15.15
CA ARG A 240 -4.18 19.42 -15.85
C ARG A 240 -2.91 18.57 -15.86
N ALA A 241 -1.75 19.17 -16.14
CA ALA A 241 -0.47 18.45 -16.12
C ALA A 241 -0.16 17.86 -14.73
N ILE A 242 -0.40 18.61 -13.66
CA ILE A 242 -0.20 18.14 -12.27
C ILE A 242 -1.20 17.03 -11.93
N ALA A 243 -2.47 17.21 -12.26
CA ALA A 243 -3.50 16.22 -12.01
C ALA A 243 -3.20 14.89 -12.73
N LYS A 244 -2.85 14.96 -14.01
CA LYS A 244 -2.41 13.80 -14.79
C LYS A 244 -1.23 13.08 -14.13
N GLN A 245 -0.16 13.79 -13.79
CA GLN A 245 1.00 13.18 -13.12
C GLN A 245 0.62 12.53 -11.78
N TYR A 246 -0.23 13.18 -10.99
CA TYR A 246 -0.70 12.66 -9.71
C TYR A 246 -1.47 11.35 -9.86
N TYR A 247 -2.42 11.27 -10.79
CA TYR A 247 -3.24 10.07 -10.96
C TYR A 247 -2.51 8.92 -11.65
N VAL A 248 -1.52 9.22 -12.50
CA VAL A 248 -0.61 8.21 -13.06
C VAL A 248 0.27 7.61 -11.95
N GLY A 249 0.76 8.43 -11.01
CA GLY A 249 1.68 8.02 -9.93
C GLY A 249 1.05 7.75 -8.56
N LYS A 250 -0.29 7.71 -8.45
CA LYS A 250 -0.99 7.74 -7.15
C LYS A 250 -0.57 6.65 -6.16
N ASN A 251 -0.11 5.50 -6.65
CA ASN A 251 0.34 4.36 -5.84
C ASN A 251 1.86 4.24 -5.70
N THR A 252 2.65 5.05 -6.41
CA THR A 252 4.13 4.95 -6.43
C THR A 252 4.81 5.76 -5.33
N ASN A 253 4.04 6.42 -4.44
CA ASN A 253 4.55 7.33 -3.43
C ASN A 253 5.40 8.48 -4.02
N GLU A 254 5.28 8.79 -5.32
CA GLU A 254 5.97 9.95 -5.87
C GLU A 254 5.18 11.21 -5.51
N VAL A 255 5.47 11.68 -4.31
CA VAL A 255 4.75 12.76 -3.66
C VAL A 255 5.14 14.08 -4.33
N ILE A 256 4.42 14.47 -5.39
CA ILE A 256 4.49 15.81 -6.01
C ILE A 256 3.85 16.90 -5.12
N ARG A 257 3.89 16.73 -3.79
CA ARG A 257 3.26 17.64 -2.81
C ARG A 257 3.88 19.03 -2.84
N ASP A 258 5.13 19.13 -3.22
CA ASP A 258 5.83 20.38 -3.40
C ASP A 258 5.22 21.24 -4.53
N LEU A 259 4.51 20.64 -5.49
CA LEU A 259 3.66 21.36 -6.46
C LEU A 259 2.21 21.47 -5.99
N ILE A 260 1.64 20.39 -5.45
CA ILE A 260 0.21 20.36 -5.06
C ILE A 260 -0.09 21.39 -3.97
N ILE A 261 0.68 21.41 -2.88
CA ILE A 261 0.36 22.26 -1.72
C ILE A 261 0.41 23.75 -2.09
N PRO A 262 1.44 24.27 -2.78
CA PRO A 262 1.47 25.68 -3.15
C PRO A 262 0.40 26.08 -4.18
N LEU A 263 -0.02 25.17 -5.07
CA LEU A 263 -0.92 25.50 -6.18
C LEU A 263 -2.41 25.19 -5.91
N TYR A 264 -2.70 24.25 -5.01
CA TYR A 264 -4.06 23.81 -4.69
C TYR A 264 -4.44 24.02 -3.22
N GLY A 265 -3.49 24.45 -2.39
CA GLY A 265 -3.67 24.64 -0.95
C GLY A 265 -3.33 23.40 -0.13
N SER A 266 -3.28 23.58 1.20
CA SER A 266 -2.89 22.54 2.16
C SER A 266 -4.01 21.56 2.50
N SER A 267 -5.28 21.91 2.26
CA SER A 267 -6.45 21.08 2.54
C SER A 267 -7.41 21.05 1.34
N GLY A 268 -8.13 19.93 1.17
CA GLY A 268 -9.11 19.78 0.09
C GLY A 268 -8.54 19.69 -1.33
N TRP A 269 -7.22 19.71 -1.49
CA TRP A 269 -6.54 19.67 -2.79
C TRP A 269 -6.91 18.43 -3.63
N GLU A 270 -7.28 17.32 -2.99
CA GLU A 270 -7.67 16.07 -3.66
C GLU A 270 -8.94 16.24 -4.50
N GLU A 271 -9.95 16.94 -3.99
CA GLU A 271 -11.18 17.22 -4.73
C GLU A 271 -10.94 18.24 -5.84
N SER A 272 -10.10 19.23 -5.59
CA SER A 272 -9.70 20.20 -6.61
C SER A 272 -8.94 19.53 -7.76
N LEU A 273 -8.02 18.60 -7.47
CA LEU A 273 -7.28 17.86 -8.51
C LEU A 273 -8.18 16.99 -9.39
N LYS A 274 -9.20 16.33 -8.81
CA LYS A 274 -10.14 15.49 -9.57
C LYS A 274 -10.78 16.24 -10.74
N GLN A 275 -11.06 17.53 -10.58
CA GLN A 275 -11.71 18.35 -11.61
C GLN A 275 -10.86 18.55 -12.87
N TYR A 276 -9.53 18.43 -12.74
CA TYR A 276 -8.58 18.62 -13.84
C TYR A 276 -8.09 17.30 -14.46
N ALA A 277 -8.42 16.16 -13.85
CA ALA A 277 -8.04 14.84 -14.34
C ALA A 277 -9.13 14.24 -15.24
N ASN A 278 -8.72 13.57 -16.30
CA ASN A 278 -9.61 12.75 -17.12
C ASN A 278 -9.72 11.34 -16.51
N LEU A 279 -10.59 11.20 -15.51
CA LEU A 279 -10.79 9.94 -14.79
C LEU A 279 -11.85 9.07 -15.49
N THR A 280 -11.46 7.88 -15.92
CA THR A 280 -12.39 6.93 -16.55
C THR A 280 -13.14 6.15 -15.47
N PRO A 281 -14.48 6.17 -15.46
CA PRO A 281 -15.27 5.39 -14.50
C PRO A 281 -15.04 3.89 -14.67
N GLN A 282 -15.14 3.14 -13.57
CA GLN A 282 -14.96 1.68 -13.58
C GLN A 282 -15.88 0.97 -14.59
N GLU A 283 -17.14 1.38 -14.70
CA GLU A 283 -18.10 0.77 -15.63
C GLU A 283 -17.65 0.91 -17.09
N GLU A 284 -17.12 2.08 -17.46
CA GLU A 284 -16.60 2.33 -18.80
C GLU A 284 -15.33 1.52 -19.07
N VAL A 285 -14.42 1.45 -18.09
CA VAL A 285 -13.21 0.62 -18.15
C VAL A 285 -13.56 -0.84 -18.39
N LEU A 286 -14.52 -1.39 -17.65
CA LEU A 286 -14.96 -2.79 -17.79
C LEU A 286 -15.63 -3.05 -19.14
N SER A 287 -16.41 -2.10 -19.65
CA SER A 287 -17.02 -2.18 -20.98
C SER A 287 -15.96 -2.22 -22.10
N GLN A 288 -14.98 -1.30 -22.04
CA GLN A 288 -13.88 -1.27 -23.00
C GLN A 288 -12.98 -2.50 -22.88
N ALA A 289 -12.71 -2.97 -21.66
CA ALA A 289 -11.95 -4.19 -21.40
C ALA A 289 -12.64 -5.42 -21.99
N ALA A 290 -13.97 -5.52 -21.88
CA ALA A 290 -14.75 -6.59 -22.51
C ALA A 290 -14.62 -6.56 -24.04
N LEU A 291 -14.79 -5.39 -24.66
CA LEU A 291 -14.64 -5.23 -26.11
C LEU A 291 -13.22 -5.59 -26.60
N ALA A 292 -12.20 -5.14 -25.88
CA ALA A 292 -10.80 -5.45 -26.19
C ALA A 292 -10.53 -6.97 -26.04
N PHE A 293 -11.03 -7.59 -24.97
CA PHE A 293 -10.89 -9.02 -24.73
C PHE A 293 -11.54 -9.86 -25.85
N SER A 294 -12.75 -9.51 -26.28
CA SER A 294 -13.44 -10.19 -27.39
C SER A 294 -12.65 -10.09 -28.70
N LYS A 295 -12.08 -8.92 -29.01
CA LYS A 295 -11.21 -8.74 -30.19
C LYS A 295 -9.95 -9.61 -30.11
N ILE A 296 -9.31 -9.62 -28.95
CA ILE A 296 -8.12 -10.44 -28.71
C ILE A 296 -8.44 -11.93 -28.87
N ALA A 297 -9.59 -12.40 -28.38
CA ALA A 297 -10.02 -13.80 -28.57
C ALA A 297 -10.12 -14.18 -30.05
N VAL A 298 -10.71 -13.30 -30.87
CA VAL A 298 -10.80 -13.49 -32.33
C VAL A 298 -9.41 -13.53 -32.98
N GLU A 299 -8.49 -12.65 -32.58
CA GLU A 299 -7.12 -12.62 -33.11
C GLU A 299 -6.32 -13.90 -32.79
N TYR A 300 -6.58 -14.52 -31.64
CA TYR A 300 -5.97 -15.79 -31.24
C TYR A 300 -6.68 -17.02 -31.81
N ASP A 301 -7.73 -16.85 -32.61
CA ASP A 301 -8.60 -17.93 -33.10
C ASP A 301 -9.13 -18.82 -31.95
N LYS A 302 -9.58 -18.17 -30.87
CA LYS A 302 -10.11 -18.82 -29.66
C LYS A 302 -11.50 -18.29 -29.33
N SER A 303 -12.31 -19.12 -28.69
CA SER A 303 -13.49 -18.62 -27.97
C SER A 303 -13.05 -17.80 -26.75
N GLU A 304 -13.91 -16.91 -26.25
CA GLU A 304 -13.63 -16.19 -25.00
C GLU A 304 -13.35 -17.11 -23.81
N ILE A 305 -14.05 -18.26 -23.76
CA ILE A 305 -13.88 -19.27 -22.72
C ILE A 305 -12.51 -19.96 -22.84
N ASP A 306 -12.10 -20.32 -24.06
CA ASP A 306 -10.82 -20.97 -24.31
C ASP A 306 -9.67 -20.00 -24.06
N LEU A 307 -9.79 -18.75 -24.49
CA LEU A 307 -8.81 -17.71 -24.17
C LEU A 307 -8.70 -17.57 -22.65
N ALA A 308 -9.80 -17.30 -21.95
CA ALA A 308 -9.83 -17.05 -20.50
C ALA A 308 -9.30 -18.21 -19.65
N SER A 309 -9.62 -19.46 -20.01
CA SER A 309 -9.19 -20.65 -19.27
C SER A 309 -7.72 -21.00 -19.49
N THR A 310 -7.15 -20.63 -20.64
CA THR A 310 -5.76 -20.98 -21.01
C THR A 310 -4.74 -19.87 -20.70
N ILE A 311 -5.17 -18.72 -20.16
CA ILE A 311 -4.26 -17.61 -19.82
C ILE A 311 -3.25 -18.04 -18.75
N SER A 312 -1.97 -18.09 -19.12
CA SER A 312 -0.84 -18.28 -18.21
C SER A 312 -0.53 -16.97 -17.46
N TYR A 313 0.31 -17.04 -16.41
CA TYR A 313 0.72 -15.83 -15.69
C TYR A 313 1.50 -14.84 -16.58
N SER A 314 2.37 -15.33 -17.46
CA SER A 314 3.14 -14.48 -18.37
C SER A 314 2.27 -13.83 -19.45
N ASP A 315 1.34 -14.60 -20.04
CA ASP A 315 0.43 -14.07 -21.07
C ASP A 315 -0.51 -13.03 -20.49
N ARG A 316 -0.86 -13.17 -19.20
CA ARG A 316 -1.72 -12.24 -18.49
C ARG A 316 -1.15 -10.83 -18.44
N ILE A 317 0.15 -10.67 -18.18
CA ILE A 317 0.78 -9.33 -18.10
C ILE A 317 0.66 -8.64 -19.46
N GLY A 318 1.01 -9.33 -20.54
CA GLY A 318 0.86 -8.78 -21.90
C GLY A 318 -0.60 -8.50 -22.27
N LEU A 319 -1.54 -9.34 -21.83
CA LEU A 319 -2.96 -9.12 -22.10
C LEU A 319 -3.51 -7.89 -21.36
N ILE A 320 -3.08 -7.69 -20.11
CA ILE A 320 -3.40 -6.48 -19.33
C ILE A 320 -2.90 -5.23 -20.06
N GLU A 321 -1.62 -5.20 -20.45
CA GLU A 321 -1.04 -4.06 -21.17
C GLU A 321 -1.77 -3.75 -22.48
N ARG A 322 -2.11 -4.80 -23.24
CA ARG A 322 -2.88 -4.65 -24.48
C ARG A 322 -4.27 -4.06 -24.23
N ILE A 323 -4.98 -4.55 -23.22
CA ILE A 323 -6.32 -4.02 -22.89
C ILE A 323 -6.21 -2.58 -22.37
N GLU A 324 -5.29 -2.30 -21.45
CA GLU A 324 -5.05 -0.95 -20.90
C GLU A 324 -4.68 0.08 -21.98
N SER A 325 -3.98 -0.34 -23.03
CA SER A 325 -3.62 0.54 -24.15
C SER A 325 -4.83 1.05 -24.94
N THR A 326 -5.96 0.35 -24.85
CA THR A 326 -7.22 0.75 -25.50
C THR A 326 -8.07 1.71 -24.67
N ILE A 327 -7.72 1.89 -23.39
CA ILE A 327 -8.51 2.64 -22.42
C ILE A 327 -7.84 3.98 -22.14
N ASN A 328 -8.55 5.06 -22.49
CA ASN A 328 -8.09 6.43 -22.22
C ASN A 328 -8.51 6.85 -20.81
N GLY A 329 -7.57 7.30 -19.98
CA GLY A 329 -7.81 7.76 -18.61
C GLY A 329 -6.53 8.01 -17.82
N ASP A 330 -6.53 9.04 -16.97
CA ASP A 330 -5.39 9.40 -16.12
C ASP A 330 -5.24 8.47 -14.91
N ASN A 331 -6.31 7.80 -14.48
CA ASN A 331 -6.35 6.82 -13.40
C ASN A 331 -5.75 5.45 -13.77
N ARG A 332 -4.55 5.45 -14.37
CA ARG A 332 -3.88 4.26 -14.94
C ARG A 332 -3.77 3.10 -13.95
N GLU A 333 -3.44 3.39 -12.70
CA GLU A 333 -3.33 2.37 -11.65
C GLU A 333 -4.69 1.72 -11.31
N SER A 334 -5.76 2.52 -11.23
CA SER A 334 -7.11 1.99 -11.01
C SER A 334 -7.59 1.20 -12.22
N ILE A 335 -7.34 1.68 -13.43
CA ILE A 335 -7.65 0.98 -14.69
C ILE A 335 -6.96 -0.39 -14.69
N LYS A 336 -5.66 -0.44 -14.39
CA LYS A 336 -4.88 -1.68 -14.28
C LYS A 336 -5.48 -2.67 -13.29
N GLN A 337 -5.84 -2.18 -12.10
CA GLN A 337 -6.48 -3.00 -11.09
C GLN A 337 -7.80 -3.60 -11.61
N TRP A 338 -8.69 -2.77 -12.16
CA TRP A 338 -9.99 -3.23 -12.65
C TRP A 338 -9.88 -4.17 -13.84
N VAL A 339 -8.96 -3.94 -14.77
CA VAL A 339 -8.67 -4.86 -15.90
C VAL A 339 -8.16 -6.20 -15.35
N ASN A 340 -7.27 -6.18 -14.36
CA ASN A 340 -6.76 -7.39 -13.74
C ASN A 340 -7.87 -8.19 -13.01
N GLU A 341 -8.78 -7.50 -12.31
CA GLU A 341 -9.96 -8.09 -11.69
C GLU A 341 -10.93 -8.69 -12.73
N PHE A 342 -11.17 -7.97 -13.82
CA PHE A 342 -11.97 -8.44 -14.96
C PHE A 342 -11.43 -9.76 -15.53
N LEU A 343 -10.11 -9.85 -15.75
CA LEU A 343 -9.50 -11.10 -16.27
C LEU A 343 -9.58 -12.25 -15.27
N ASN A 344 -9.49 -11.98 -13.96
CA ASN A 344 -9.71 -12.99 -12.93
C ASN A 344 -11.13 -13.55 -12.99
N ASP A 345 -12.12 -12.67 -13.06
CA ASP A 345 -13.53 -13.05 -13.14
C ASP A 345 -13.80 -13.89 -14.40
N ARG A 346 -13.28 -13.48 -15.56
CA ARG A 346 -13.38 -14.24 -16.81
C ARG A 346 -12.74 -15.62 -16.70
N LYS A 347 -11.55 -15.73 -16.13
CA LYS A 347 -10.88 -17.02 -15.92
C LYS A 347 -11.66 -17.92 -14.98
N SER A 348 -12.15 -17.38 -13.86
CA SER A 348 -12.94 -18.14 -12.89
C SER A 348 -14.21 -18.70 -13.53
N LYS A 349 -14.98 -17.85 -14.23
CA LYS A 349 -16.20 -18.26 -14.94
C LYS A 349 -15.93 -19.27 -16.04
N ALA A 350 -14.85 -19.12 -16.80
CA ALA A 350 -14.47 -20.07 -17.84
C ALA A 350 -14.15 -21.46 -17.25
N LEU A 351 -13.41 -21.51 -16.14
CA LEU A 351 -13.11 -22.77 -15.46
C LEU A 351 -14.37 -23.43 -14.89
N GLU A 352 -15.31 -22.66 -14.35
CA GLU A 352 -16.60 -23.17 -13.87
C GLU A 352 -17.43 -23.76 -15.02
N ILE A 353 -17.53 -23.06 -16.15
CA ILE A 353 -18.24 -23.56 -17.34
C ILE A 353 -17.60 -24.86 -17.87
N ILE A 354 -16.27 -24.93 -17.91
CA ILE A 354 -15.55 -26.13 -18.35
C ILE A 354 -15.78 -27.29 -17.37
N ALA A 355 -15.75 -27.03 -16.07
CA ALA A 355 -16.02 -28.05 -15.04
C ALA A 355 -17.46 -28.56 -15.12
N GLU A 356 -18.43 -27.67 -15.29
CA GLU A 356 -19.84 -28.03 -15.46
C GLU A 356 -20.07 -28.85 -16.72
N LYS A 357 -19.45 -28.47 -17.83
CA LYS A 357 -19.52 -29.23 -19.09
C LYS A 357 -18.94 -30.63 -18.90
N ARG A 358 -17.76 -30.75 -18.27
CA ARG A 358 -17.16 -32.06 -17.94
C ARG A 358 -18.08 -32.91 -17.06
N ARG A 359 -18.69 -32.32 -16.03
CA ARG A 359 -19.63 -33.03 -15.16
C ARG A 359 -20.84 -33.56 -15.94
N LYS A 360 -21.41 -32.74 -16.83
CA LYS A 360 -22.53 -33.17 -17.69
C LYS A 360 -22.11 -34.27 -18.66
N ASP A 361 -20.95 -34.13 -19.30
CA ASP A 361 -20.40 -35.14 -20.21
C ASP A 361 -20.14 -36.47 -19.46
N GLU A 362 -19.63 -36.42 -18.22
CA GLU A 362 -19.45 -37.59 -17.35
C GLU A 362 -20.79 -38.21 -16.94
N GLU A 363 -21.79 -37.41 -16.56
CA GLU A 363 -23.14 -37.90 -16.24
C GLU A 363 -23.83 -38.57 -17.44
N GLU A 364 -23.71 -37.99 -18.63
CA GLU A 364 -24.22 -38.57 -19.87
C GLU A 364 -23.49 -39.87 -20.22
N GLN A 365 -22.17 -39.94 -20.05
CA GLN A 365 -21.41 -41.17 -20.23
C GLN A 365 -21.89 -42.28 -19.28
N VAL A 366 -22.08 -41.96 -18.00
CA VAL A 366 -22.60 -42.90 -16.99
C VAL A 366 -23.99 -43.40 -17.37
N LYS A 367 -24.87 -42.52 -17.87
CA LYS A 367 -26.23 -42.90 -18.33
C LYS A 367 -26.23 -43.70 -19.63
N SER A 368 -25.20 -43.57 -20.46
CA SER A 368 -25.07 -44.31 -21.72
C SER A 368 -24.56 -45.75 -21.54
N ASP A 369 -24.14 -46.15 -20.34
CA ASP A 369 -23.71 -47.52 -20.06
C ASP A 369 -24.89 -48.50 -20.24
N PRO A 370 -24.73 -49.60 -21.01
CA PRO A 370 -25.80 -50.59 -21.20
C PRO A 370 -26.33 -51.22 -19.91
N ASN A 371 -25.56 -51.18 -18.82
CA ASN A 371 -25.94 -51.69 -17.51
C ASN A 371 -26.43 -50.60 -16.56
N TYR A 372 -26.59 -49.35 -17.03
CA TYR A 372 -27.10 -48.25 -16.22
C TYR A 372 -28.44 -48.62 -15.58
N LYS A 373 -28.51 -48.45 -14.25
CA LYS A 373 -29.71 -48.68 -13.46
C LYS A 373 -30.04 -47.41 -12.69
N GLU A 374 -31.24 -46.91 -12.88
CA GLU A 374 -31.80 -45.82 -12.09
C GLU A 374 -32.79 -46.37 -11.06
N ILE A 375 -32.79 -45.78 -9.87
CA ILE A 375 -33.78 -46.10 -8.85
C ILE A 375 -35.07 -45.36 -9.22
N PRO A 376 -36.21 -46.06 -9.38
CA PRO A 376 -37.48 -45.39 -9.70
C PRO A 376 -37.80 -44.28 -8.70
N VAL A 377 -38.21 -43.10 -9.20
CA VAL A 377 -38.43 -41.89 -8.39
C VAL A 377 -39.32 -42.15 -7.17
N ALA A 378 -40.44 -42.86 -7.37
CA ALA A 378 -41.36 -43.21 -6.30
C ALA A 378 -40.74 -44.05 -5.17
N ILE A 379 -39.73 -44.86 -5.48
CA ILE A 379 -39.01 -45.70 -4.51
C ILE A 379 -37.90 -44.89 -3.82
N ALA A 380 -37.20 -44.05 -4.59
CA ALA A 380 -36.20 -43.13 -4.05
C ALA A 380 -36.82 -42.18 -3.01
N ASP A 381 -38.00 -41.63 -3.28
CA ASP A 381 -38.72 -40.74 -2.36
C ASP A 381 -39.17 -41.46 -1.09
N LYS A 382 -39.64 -42.71 -1.21
CA LYS A 382 -40.00 -43.54 -0.06
C LYS A 382 -38.79 -43.90 0.81
N LEU A 383 -37.65 -44.24 0.20
CA LEU A 383 -36.41 -44.51 0.94
C LEU A 383 -35.92 -43.24 1.64
N LYS A 384 -35.98 -42.09 0.95
CA LYS A 384 -35.56 -40.80 1.52
C LYS A 384 -36.44 -40.37 2.69
N SER A 385 -37.76 -40.57 2.61
CA SER A 385 -38.69 -40.19 3.69
C SER A 385 -38.45 -40.98 4.99
N ILE A 386 -37.89 -42.18 4.90
CA ILE A 386 -37.50 -43.01 6.05
C ILE A 386 -36.01 -42.87 6.42
N GLY A 387 -35.29 -41.90 5.84
CA GLY A 387 -33.90 -41.59 6.17
C GLY A 387 -32.86 -42.49 5.48
N ILE A 388 -33.23 -43.15 4.38
CA ILE A 388 -32.34 -44.06 3.64
C ILE A 388 -31.98 -43.48 2.28
N THR A 389 -30.69 -43.41 2.01
CA THR A 389 -30.13 -43.07 0.71
C THR A 389 -29.77 -44.34 -0.03
N ALA A 390 -30.25 -44.49 -1.27
CA ALA A 390 -29.95 -45.63 -2.12
C ALA A 390 -29.25 -45.21 -3.41
N LYS A 391 -28.23 -45.95 -3.84
CA LYS A 391 -27.45 -45.68 -5.05
C LYS A 391 -26.93 -46.97 -5.68
N TYR A 392 -27.01 -47.10 -7.00
CA TYR A 392 -26.18 -48.07 -7.71
C TYR A 392 -24.75 -47.52 -7.85
N ASN A 393 -23.74 -48.39 -7.86
CA ASN A 393 -22.37 -47.93 -8.08
C ASN A 393 -22.16 -47.54 -9.55
N ALA A 394 -21.94 -46.26 -9.84
CA ALA A 394 -21.67 -45.79 -11.20
C ALA A 394 -20.26 -46.16 -11.71
N GLN A 395 -19.36 -46.58 -10.81
CA GLN A 395 -17.99 -47.01 -11.12
C GLN A 395 -17.68 -48.34 -10.45
N SER A 396 -16.60 -49.00 -10.86
CA SER A 396 -16.13 -50.20 -10.17
C SER A 396 -15.66 -49.87 -8.75
N VAL A 397 -16.06 -50.67 -7.77
CA VAL A 397 -15.77 -50.44 -6.34
C VAL A 397 -15.23 -51.70 -5.67
N TYR A 398 -14.43 -51.54 -4.61
CA TYR A 398 -13.98 -52.65 -3.77
C TYR A 398 -14.90 -52.79 -2.55
N ALA A 399 -15.86 -53.73 -2.61
CA ALA A 399 -16.82 -53.99 -1.55
C ALA A 399 -16.68 -55.44 -1.04
N GLY A 400 -16.56 -55.62 0.28
CA GLY A 400 -16.49 -56.95 0.89
C GLY A 400 -15.29 -57.79 0.42
N ARG A 401 -14.11 -57.16 0.30
CA ARG A 401 -12.85 -57.75 -0.22
C ARG A 401 -12.86 -58.17 -1.69
N SER A 402 -13.92 -57.85 -2.44
CA SER A 402 -14.06 -58.19 -3.86
C SER A 402 -14.17 -56.94 -4.71
N HIS A 403 -13.59 -56.98 -5.91
CA HIS A 403 -13.83 -55.98 -6.93
C HIS A 403 -15.24 -56.19 -7.52
N ARG A 404 -16.04 -55.12 -7.56
CA ARG A 404 -17.42 -55.11 -8.09
C ARG A 404 -17.47 -54.13 -9.26
N SER A 405 -17.88 -54.60 -10.44
CA SER A 405 -18.00 -53.75 -11.62
C SER A 405 -19.13 -52.72 -11.46
N ALA A 406 -19.13 -51.66 -12.26
CA ALA A 406 -20.21 -50.66 -12.28
C ALA A 406 -21.60 -51.31 -12.43
N PHE A 407 -22.59 -50.74 -11.75
CA PHE A 407 -24.01 -51.12 -11.72
C PHE A 407 -24.31 -52.56 -11.27
N THR A 408 -23.33 -53.26 -10.69
CA THR A 408 -23.54 -54.63 -10.19
C THR A 408 -24.09 -54.67 -8.76
N MET A 409 -24.04 -53.56 -8.03
CA MET A 409 -24.43 -53.49 -6.62
C MET A 409 -25.36 -52.31 -6.34
N LEU A 410 -26.37 -52.54 -5.49
CA LEU A 410 -27.18 -51.49 -4.87
C LEU A 410 -26.64 -51.21 -3.46
N PHE A 411 -26.33 -49.95 -3.19
CA PHE A 411 -25.85 -49.45 -1.91
C PHE A 411 -26.97 -48.71 -1.18
N LEU A 412 -27.10 -48.96 0.12
CA LEU A 412 -28.10 -48.39 1.03
C LEU A 412 -27.40 -47.81 2.26
N GLN A 413 -27.62 -46.53 2.55
CA GLN A 413 -27.09 -45.85 3.72
C GLN A 413 -28.25 -45.26 4.53
N ASP A 414 -28.25 -45.53 5.83
CA ASP A 414 -29.25 -45.02 6.77
C ASP A 414 -28.66 -43.87 7.56
N SER A 415 -29.31 -42.70 7.53
CA SER A 415 -28.88 -41.52 8.28
C SER A 415 -28.88 -41.73 9.79
N ASN A 416 -29.65 -42.69 10.30
CA ASN A 416 -29.74 -43.04 11.72
C ASN A 416 -28.74 -44.15 12.13
N GLY A 417 -27.90 -44.62 11.20
CA GLY A 417 -26.83 -45.57 11.46
C GLY A 417 -27.30 -46.84 12.17
N LYS A 418 -26.65 -47.19 13.30
CA LYS A 418 -26.99 -48.41 14.09
C LYS A 418 -28.39 -48.37 14.71
N ASN A 419 -29.00 -47.20 14.84
CA ASN A 419 -30.36 -47.05 15.38
C ASN A 419 -31.43 -47.03 14.26
N GLY A 420 -31.00 -47.07 13.00
CA GLY A 420 -31.86 -46.98 11.82
C GLY A 420 -32.55 -48.28 11.42
N LEU A 421 -33.45 -48.17 10.45
CA LEU A 421 -34.25 -49.28 9.93
C LEU A 421 -33.39 -50.32 9.21
N LEU A 422 -32.33 -49.90 8.50
CA LEU A 422 -31.40 -50.86 7.87
C LEU A 422 -30.72 -51.77 8.90
N PHE A 423 -30.35 -51.24 10.07
CA PHE A 423 -29.72 -52.05 11.12
C PHE A 423 -30.73 -52.94 11.84
N LYS A 424 -31.98 -52.51 12.00
CA LYS A 424 -33.07 -53.33 12.54
C LYS A 424 -33.41 -54.51 11.62
N ALA A 425 -33.50 -54.27 10.32
CA ALA A 425 -33.79 -55.28 9.29
C ALA A 425 -32.55 -56.08 8.84
N LYS A 426 -31.40 -55.94 9.51
CA LYS A 426 -30.11 -56.49 9.03
C LYS A 426 -30.11 -58.00 8.80
N GLU A 427 -30.80 -58.77 9.64
CA GLU A 427 -30.81 -60.23 9.54
C GLU A 427 -31.69 -60.68 8.38
N ASP A 428 -32.82 -60.00 8.16
CA ASP A 428 -33.68 -60.23 6.99
C ASP A 428 -32.99 -59.80 5.70
N LEU A 429 -32.32 -58.63 5.69
CA LEU A 429 -31.57 -58.16 4.53
C LEU A 429 -30.41 -59.11 4.16
N LYS A 430 -29.71 -59.65 5.16
CA LYS A 430 -28.68 -60.69 4.96
C LYS A 430 -29.27 -61.98 4.42
N THR A 431 -30.37 -62.43 5.01
CA THR A 431 -30.97 -63.73 4.70
C THR A 431 -31.63 -63.74 3.32
N TYR A 432 -32.43 -62.73 3.01
CA TYR A 432 -33.22 -62.70 1.77
C TYR A 432 -32.47 -62.09 0.58
N PHE A 433 -31.53 -61.16 0.82
CA PHE A 433 -30.84 -60.43 -0.25
C PHE A 433 -29.32 -60.57 -0.22
N GLY A 434 -28.76 -61.35 0.70
CA GLY A 434 -27.31 -61.53 0.82
C GLY A 434 -26.57 -60.24 1.21
N ALA A 435 -27.25 -59.32 1.91
CA ALA A 435 -26.70 -58.01 2.24
C ALA A 435 -25.40 -58.08 3.02
N GLN A 436 -24.43 -57.27 2.61
CA GLN A 436 -23.15 -57.10 3.27
C GLN A 436 -22.99 -55.65 3.72
N PHE A 437 -22.05 -55.42 4.63
CA PHE A 437 -21.80 -54.10 5.22
C PHE A 437 -20.35 -53.69 4.96
N GLY A 438 -20.15 -52.42 4.62
CA GLY A 438 -18.83 -51.83 4.45
C GLY A 438 -18.82 -50.34 4.77
N THR A 439 -17.62 -49.80 4.97
CA THR A 439 -17.40 -48.39 5.24
C THR A 439 -16.43 -47.82 4.21
N ASP A 440 -16.69 -46.61 3.75
CA ASP A 440 -15.80 -45.86 2.84
C ASP A 440 -15.41 -46.64 1.58
N ILE A 441 -16.44 -47.17 0.90
CA ILE A 441 -16.31 -48.16 -0.19
C ILE A 441 -15.76 -47.53 -1.50
N GLY A 442 -15.76 -46.20 -1.60
CA GLY A 442 -15.16 -45.47 -2.73
C GLY A 442 -15.63 -44.02 -2.83
N ALA A 443 -15.13 -43.30 -3.84
CA ALA A 443 -15.57 -41.95 -4.17
C ALA A 443 -17.07 -41.92 -4.46
N GLY A 444 -17.82 -41.06 -3.75
CA GLY A 444 -19.29 -41.00 -3.84
C GLY A 444 -20.06 -41.99 -2.94
N LEU A 445 -19.37 -42.90 -2.24
CA LEU A 445 -19.91 -43.88 -1.28
C LEU A 445 -19.14 -43.83 0.06
N MET A 446 -18.98 -42.61 0.60
CA MET A 446 -18.36 -42.39 1.92
C MET A 446 -19.31 -42.73 3.07
N GLY A 447 -18.77 -43.20 4.19
CA GLY A 447 -19.54 -43.59 5.37
C GLY A 447 -19.96 -45.06 5.37
N ALA A 448 -20.93 -45.40 6.22
CA ALA A 448 -21.42 -46.76 6.42
C ALA A 448 -22.51 -47.13 5.41
N TRP A 449 -22.28 -48.17 4.62
CA TRP A 449 -23.18 -48.65 3.58
C TRP A 449 -23.48 -50.14 3.72
N TRP A 450 -24.76 -50.48 3.64
CA TRP A 450 -25.19 -51.82 3.28
C TRP A 450 -25.17 -51.96 1.77
N PHE A 451 -24.83 -53.14 1.26
CA PHE A 451 -24.81 -53.38 -0.16
C PHE A 451 -25.31 -54.79 -0.51
N ILE A 452 -26.09 -54.86 -1.58
CA ILE A 452 -26.68 -56.07 -2.15
C ILE A 452 -26.44 -56.09 -3.65
N THR A 453 -26.59 -57.24 -4.29
CA THR A 453 -26.46 -57.36 -5.75
C THR A 453 -27.62 -56.64 -6.44
N ALA A 454 -27.33 -56.00 -7.58
CA ALA A 454 -28.28 -55.14 -8.29
C ALA A 454 -29.39 -55.90 -9.06
N ASP A 455 -29.39 -57.23 -9.05
CA ASP A 455 -30.44 -58.11 -9.59
C ASP A 455 -31.64 -58.24 -8.64
N LYS A 456 -31.52 -57.78 -7.40
CA LYS A 456 -32.60 -57.87 -6.39
C LYS A 456 -33.66 -56.79 -6.62
N ASP A 457 -34.93 -57.19 -6.44
CA ASP A 457 -36.09 -56.30 -6.57
C ASP A 457 -36.10 -55.27 -5.43
N ILE A 458 -35.90 -54.01 -5.80
CA ILE A 458 -35.81 -52.90 -4.86
C ILE A 458 -37.12 -52.64 -4.10
N ASN A 459 -38.29 -53.02 -4.64
CA ASN A 459 -39.55 -52.93 -3.90
C ASN A 459 -39.60 -53.91 -2.72
N LYS A 460 -39.09 -55.12 -2.93
CA LYS A 460 -38.99 -56.13 -1.86
C LYS A 460 -37.97 -55.73 -0.80
N VAL A 461 -36.87 -55.09 -1.23
CA VAL A 461 -35.89 -54.54 -0.30
C VAL A 461 -36.54 -53.45 0.56
N LEU A 462 -37.28 -52.52 -0.06
CA LEU A 462 -38.02 -51.48 0.67
C LEU A 462 -39.02 -52.07 1.65
N SER A 463 -39.85 -53.04 1.23
CA SER A 463 -40.87 -53.66 2.11
C SER A 463 -40.25 -54.44 3.29
N THR A 464 -39.08 -55.05 3.10
CA THR A 464 -38.32 -55.68 4.20
C THR A 464 -37.77 -54.64 5.18
N ILE A 465 -37.37 -53.47 4.71
CA ILE A 465 -36.85 -52.39 5.58
C ILE A 465 -37.98 -51.74 6.39
N THR A 466 -39.13 -51.49 5.76
CA THR A 466 -40.29 -50.83 6.39
C THR A 466 -41.11 -51.79 7.26
N GLY A 467 -40.92 -53.10 7.12
CA GLY A 467 -41.70 -54.11 7.85
C GLY A 467 -43.15 -54.22 7.35
N GLU A 468 -43.44 -53.72 6.14
CA GLU A 468 -44.79 -53.76 5.54
C GLU A 468 -45.19 -55.16 5.07
N ASN A 469 -44.25 -56.10 4.99
CA ASN A 469 -44.58 -57.52 4.82
C ASN A 469 -44.86 -58.15 6.18
N SER A 470 -46.10 -58.61 6.40
CA SER A 470 -46.38 -59.51 7.51
C SER A 470 -45.52 -60.76 7.37
N VAL A 471 -45.03 -61.27 8.51
CA VAL A 471 -44.21 -62.50 8.62
C VAL A 471 -44.89 -63.72 7.95
N ALA A 472 -46.17 -63.63 7.57
CA ALA A 472 -46.92 -64.67 6.88
C ALA A 472 -46.61 -64.79 5.36
N GLU A 473 -46.39 -63.70 4.62
CA GLU A 473 -46.18 -63.78 3.15
C GLU A 473 -44.75 -64.17 2.75
N LEU A 474 -43.75 -63.88 3.59
CA LEU A 474 -42.37 -64.32 3.38
C LEU A 474 -42.13 -65.76 3.88
N ALA A 475 -42.97 -66.26 4.78
CA ALA A 475 -42.95 -67.66 5.24
C ALA A 475 -43.62 -68.61 4.25
N GLU A 476 -44.53 -68.14 3.39
CA GLU A 476 -45.24 -68.96 2.39
C GLU A 476 -44.37 -69.38 1.19
N GLN A 477 -43.13 -68.89 1.09
CA GLN A 477 -42.10 -69.42 0.19
C GLN A 477 -41.23 -70.52 0.82
N LYS A 478 -41.50 -70.96 2.05
CA LYS A 478 -41.01 -72.25 2.55
C LYS A 478 -41.87 -73.39 2.00
N ALA A 479 -41.58 -73.78 0.76
CA ALA A 479 -41.75 -75.13 0.18
C ALA A 479 -42.06 -75.05 -1.34
N LYS A 480 -41.18 -74.45 -2.12
CA LYS A 480 -41.01 -74.88 -3.51
C LYS A 480 -39.52 -75.06 -3.77
N PRO A 481 -39.00 -76.30 -3.83
CA PRO A 481 -37.71 -76.50 -4.46
C PRO A 481 -37.79 -76.00 -5.91
N GLU A 482 -36.76 -75.28 -6.36
CA GLU A 482 -36.56 -75.04 -7.78
C GLU A 482 -36.60 -76.40 -8.52
N LYS A 483 -37.47 -76.49 -9.52
CA LYS A 483 -37.69 -77.72 -10.29
C LYS A 483 -36.38 -78.14 -10.96
N LEU A 484 -35.94 -79.37 -10.67
CA LEU A 484 -35.01 -80.10 -11.52
C LEU A 484 -35.79 -80.56 -12.77
N ILE A 485 -35.44 -80.05 -13.95
CA ILE A 485 -35.96 -80.58 -15.22
C ILE A 485 -35.02 -81.71 -15.64
N VAL A 486 -35.48 -82.95 -15.55
CA VAL A 486 -34.76 -84.12 -16.09
C VAL A 486 -35.19 -84.29 -17.55
N PRO A 487 -34.27 -84.35 -18.53
CA PRO A 487 -34.63 -84.65 -19.91
C PRO A 487 -35.25 -86.05 -20.01
N GLU A 488 -36.28 -86.15 -20.84
CA GLU A 488 -37.11 -87.35 -20.99
C GLU A 488 -36.28 -88.61 -21.36
N GLY A 489 -36.47 -89.69 -20.61
CA GLY A 489 -36.22 -91.05 -21.10
C GLY A 489 -34.99 -91.84 -20.66
N LYS A 490 -34.14 -91.43 -19.70
CA LYS A 490 -32.97 -92.27 -19.28
C LYS A 490 -32.47 -92.09 -17.84
N VAL A 491 -33.09 -92.73 -16.84
CA VAL A 491 -32.38 -93.18 -15.61
C VAL A 491 -33.08 -94.44 -15.06
N LYS A 492 -32.34 -95.51 -14.75
CA LYS A 492 -32.82 -96.71 -14.05
C LYS A 492 -32.17 -96.84 -12.66
N ILE A 493 -32.81 -97.61 -11.78
CA ILE A 493 -32.24 -97.97 -10.47
C ILE A 493 -30.91 -98.71 -10.70
N GLY A 494 -29.81 -98.12 -10.22
CA GLY A 494 -28.43 -98.61 -10.41
C GLY A 494 -27.54 -97.73 -11.28
N ASP A 495 -28.08 -96.69 -11.93
CA ASP A 495 -27.28 -95.76 -12.73
C ASP A 495 -26.49 -94.77 -11.85
N THR A 496 -25.22 -94.53 -12.20
CA THR A 496 -24.40 -93.44 -11.66
C THR A 496 -24.56 -92.23 -12.57
N VAL A 497 -25.01 -91.09 -12.02
CA VAL A 497 -25.17 -89.85 -12.79
C VAL A 497 -24.11 -88.84 -12.35
N ALA A 498 -23.23 -88.46 -13.27
CA ALA A 498 -22.19 -87.45 -13.06
C ALA A 498 -22.49 -86.19 -13.88
N GLY A 499 -22.24 -85.00 -13.31
CA GLY A 499 -22.26 -83.73 -14.05
C GLY A 499 -23.33 -82.71 -13.69
N PHE A 500 -23.98 -82.78 -12.52
CA PHE A 500 -24.88 -81.71 -12.06
C PHE A 500 -24.19 -80.78 -11.07
N VAL A 501 -24.30 -79.46 -11.32
CA VAL A 501 -23.90 -78.42 -10.38
C VAL A 501 -25.14 -77.97 -9.62
N VAL A 502 -25.18 -78.25 -8.32
CA VAL A 502 -26.21 -77.69 -7.43
C VAL A 502 -25.70 -76.36 -6.91
N THR A 503 -26.46 -75.29 -7.17
CA THR A 503 -26.15 -73.97 -6.62
C THR A 503 -27.16 -73.68 -5.53
N SER A 504 -26.70 -73.59 -4.28
CA SER A 504 -27.53 -73.21 -3.13
C SER A 504 -26.77 -72.17 -2.32
N LEU A 505 -27.47 -71.10 -1.94
CA LEU A 505 -26.93 -70.02 -1.09
C LEU A 505 -25.60 -69.44 -1.59
N GLY A 506 -25.46 -69.25 -2.91
CA GLY A 506 -24.33 -68.54 -3.52
C GLY A 506 -22.99 -69.29 -3.52
N LYS A 507 -23.00 -70.62 -3.32
CA LYS A 507 -21.84 -71.48 -3.56
C LYS A 507 -22.21 -72.59 -4.54
N SER A 508 -21.29 -72.89 -5.46
CA SER A 508 -21.41 -73.99 -6.43
C SER A 508 -20.53 -75.15 -5.97
N TRP A 509 -21.09 -76.35 -5.87
CA TRP A 509 -20.35 -77.58 -5.58
C TRP A 509 -20.40 -78.50 -6.80
N GLU A 510 -19.25 -78.98 -7.27
CA GLU A 510 -19.18 -80.12 -8.19
C GLU A 510 -19.32 -81.40 -7.36
N ALA A 511 -20.43 -82.11 -7.51
CA ALA A 511 -20.60 -83.40 -6.85
C ALA A 511 -19.87 -84.50 -7.61
N LYS A 512 -18.90 -85.16 -6.97
CA LYS A 512 -18.40 -86.46 -7.42
C LYS A 512 -19.33 -87.55 -6.90
N ASP A 513 -20.08 -88.11 -7.84
CA ASP A 513 -20.81 -89.38 -7.81
C ASP A 513 -21.82 -89.58 -6.67
N TYR A 514 -23.12 -89.49 -6.98
CA TYR A 514 -24.19 -89.99 -6.11
C TYR A 514 -24.65 -91.37 -6.57
N HIS A 515 -24.78 -92.29 -5.62
CA HIS A 515 -25.27 -93.65 -5.82
C HIS A 515 -26.71 -93.76 -5.30
N ILE A 516 -27.67 -94.09 -6.17
CA ILE A 516 -29.08 -94.27 -5.78
C ILE A 516 -29.21 -95.60 -5.01
N SER A 517 -29.17 -95.54 -3.68
CA SER A 517 -29.01 -96.73 -2.84
C SER A 517 -30.30 -97.33 -2.29
N LYS A 518 -31.46 -96.65 -2.38
CA LYS A 518 -32.79 -97.23 -2.10
C LYS A 518 -33.96 -96.33 -2.52
N VAL A 519 -34.99 -96.94 -3.09
CA VAL A 519 -36.36 -96.37 -3.20
C VAL A 519 -37.20 -97.01 -2.09
N LYS A 520 -37.97 -96.22 -1.32
CA LYS A 520 -38.73 -96.74 -0.16
C LYS A 520 -40.00 -97.47 -0.63
N ALA A 521 -40.07 -98.73 -0.20
CA ALA A 521 -40.96 -99.84 -0.53
C ALA A 521 -42.47 -99.78 -0.29
N ASP A 522 -43.13 -98.65 0.00
CA ASP A 522 -44.39 -98.73 0.77
C ASP A 522 -45.51 -97.85 0.17
N SER A 523 -45.97 -98.15 -1.05
CA SER A 523 -47.35 -97.99 -1.56
C SER A 523 -47.34 -98.11 -3.10
N GLY A 524 -48.15 -99.04 -3.66
CA GLY A 524 -48.13 -99.36 -5.09
C GLY A 524 -48.81 -98.31 -5.98
N PHE A 525 -48.03 -97.37 -6.50
CA PHE A 525 -48.39 -96.50 -7.63
C PHE A 525 -47.19 -96.28 -8.56
N GLU A 526 -47.44 -96.21 -9.87
CA GLU A 526 -46.49 -95.77 -10.90
C GLU A 526 -46.19 -94.27 -10.70
N ILE A 527 -44.92 -93.88 -10.79
CA ILE A 527 -44.50 -92.46 -10.67
C ILE A 527 -44.81 -91.79 -12.01
N GLU A 528 -45.70 -90.79 -12.01
CA GLU A 528 -46.02 -90.00 -13.19
C GLU A 528 -45.29 -88.64 -13.19
N GLU A 529 -45.33 -87.98 -14.35
CA GLU A 529 -44.69 -86.69 -14.60
C GLU A 529 -45.15 -85.61 -13.60
N GLY A 530 -44.23 -85.15 -12.75
CA GLY A 530 -44.49 -84.07 -11.78
C GLY A 530 -44.38 -84.46 -10.30
N ASP A 531 -44.09 -85.73 -9.99
CA ASP A 531 -43.97 -86.18 -8.61
C ASP A 531 -42.68 -85.73 -7.90
N SER A 532 -42.81 -85.37 -6.63
CA SER A 532 -41.74 -84.80 -5.80
C SER A 532 -41.02 -85.88 -4.99
N ILE A 533 -39.70 -86.03 -5.16
CA ILE A 533 -38.89 -86.95 -4.36
C ILE A 533 -38.12 -86.18 -3.29
N GLN A 534 -38.42 -86.45 -2.01
CA GLN A 534 -37.71 -85.88 -0.87
C GLN A 534 -36.46 -86.68 -0.51
N TYR A 535 -35.33 -86.02 -0.32
CA TYR A 535 -34.20 -86.55 0.46
C TYR A 535 -33.62 -85.49 1.40
N ALA A 536 -33.17 -85.94 2.57
CA ALA A 536 -32.65 -85.12 3.66
C ALA A 536 -31.23 -85.56 4.09
N ARG A 537 -30.44 -84.57 4.55
CA ARG A 537 -29.17 -84.59 5.31
C ARG A 537 -27.90 -85.02 4.54
N PHE A 538 -26.77 -84.30 4.55
CA PHE A 538 -26.31 -83.07 5.22
C PHE A 538 -25.55 -82.20 4.22
#